data_AF-A0A6N7ZZ53-F1
#
_entry.id   AF-A0A6N7ZZ53-F1
#
_cell.length_a   1.000
_cell.length_b   1.000
_cell.length_c   1.000
_cell.angle_alpha   90.00
_cell.angle_beta   90.00
_cell.angle_gamma   90.00
#
_symmetry.space_group_name_H-M   'P 1'
#
loop_
_entity.id
_entity.type
_entity.pdbx_description
1 polymer ?
#
loop_
_entity_poly.entity_id
_entity_poly.type
_entity_poly.pdbx_seq_one_letter_code
_entity_poly.pdbx_strand_id
1 'polypeptide(L)'
;MCRLQGMASVFGVLSVSFLLVSTDGSRASSLMTACKVDVETLCKGVEEGRGRVSACLFAHGNQISGACKPELAKVTSSSMFKKMLPESLSSIQASDKKVALQKVCGSDIRSQCSGVSAGLDRVLACLYARSASISKSCYAEARAVIEGN
;
A
#
# COMPACT_ATOMS: atom_id res chain seq x y z
N MET A 1 6.26 -18.80 15.15
CA MET A 1 5.84 -19.33 16.46
C MET A 1 4.48 -18.74 16.83
N CYS A 2 3.40 -19.14 16.13
CA CYS A 2 2.04 -18.87 16.61
C CYS A 2 1.73 -19.90 17.70
N ARG A 3 1.40 -19.45 18.91
CA ARG A 3 0.90 -20.36 19.94
C ARG A 3 -0.48 -20.85 19.52
N LEU A 4 -0.49 -22.12 19.19
CA LEU A 4 -1.62 -23.02 19.02
C LEU A 4 -2.24 -23.29 20.41
N GLN A 5 -3.46 -22.83 20.67
CA GLN A 5 -4.33 -23.35 21.72
C GLN A 5 -5.72 -22.70 21.52
N GLY A 6 -6.86 -23.38 21.41
CA GLY A 6 -7.22 -24.78 21.43
C GLY A 6 -8.74 -24.76 21.30
N MET A 7 -9.27 -25.39 20.26
CA MET A 7 -10.71 -25.58 20.11
C MET A 7 -11.13 -26.68 21.10
N ALA A 8 -11.84 -26.33 22.16
CA ALA A 8 -12.54 -27.31 22.97
C ALA A 8 -13.85 -26.67 23.46
N SER A 9 -14.93 -27.02 22.76
CA SER A 9 -16.30 -26.96 23.25
C SER A 9 -16.36 -27.42 24.70
N VAL A 10 -17.05 -26.72 25.58
CA VAL A 10 -17.70 -27.29 26.78
C VAL A 10 -18.53 -26.18 27.49
N PHE A 11 -19.82 -26.48 27.74
CA PHE A 11 -20.83 -25.82 28.61
C PHE A 11 -21.17 -24.34 28.30
N GLY A 12 -22.40 -23.98 27.92
CA GLY A 12 -23.62 -24.18 28.69
C GLY A 12 -23.96 -22.89 29.46
N VAL A 13 -25.13 -22.32 29.18
CA VAL A 13 -25.90 -21.26 29.91
C VAL A 13 -25.43 -19.78 29.89
N LEU A 14 -26.31 -18.93 29.34
CA LEU A 14 -26.68 -17.56 29.71
C LEU A 14 -25.61 -16.65 30.35
N SER A 15 -24.95 -15.81 29.54
CA SER A 15 -24.64 -14.39 29.83
C SER A 15 -24.13 -13.71 28.56
N VAL A 16 -24.94 -12.80 28.03
CA VAL A 16 -24.64 -11.97 26.85
C VAL A 16 -23.40 -11.12 27.12
N SER A 17 -22.28 -11.41 26.45
CA SER A 17 -21.20 -10.47 26.13
C SER A 17 -20.26 -11.05 25.07
N PHE A 18 -20.84 -11.50 23.95
CA PHE A 18 -20.09 -11.67 22.70
C PHE A 18 -20.45 -10.51 21.77
N LEU A 19 -19.97 -9.32 22.11
CA LEU A 19 -19.86 -8.19 21.18
C LEU A 19 -18.40 -7.83 21.04
N LEU A 20 -17.62 -8.71 20.40
CA LEU A 20 -16.43 -8.24 19.69
C LEU A 20 -16.89 -7.70 18.34
N VAL A 21 -17.63 -6.58 18.37
CA VAL A 21 -17.85 -5.78 17.17
C VAL A 21 -16.50 -5.18 16.78
N SER A 22 -15.80 -5.83 15.87
CA SER A 22 -14.57 -5.30 15.28
C SER A 22 -14.94 -4.09 14.40
N THR A 23 -14.83 -2.88 14.96
CA THR A 23 -14.94 -1.63 14.19
C THR A 23 -13.68 -1.43 13.35
N ASP A 24 -13.55 -2.14 12.23
CA ASP A 24 -12.41 -1.95 11.31
C ASP A 24 -12.77 -1.19 10.03
N GLY A 25 -14.06 -0.97 9.75
CA GLY A 25 -14.53 -0.24 8.55
C GLY A 25 -14.40 1.30 8.61
N SER A 26 -14.32 1.89 9.80
CA SER A 26 -14.38 3.36 9.96
C SER A 26 -13.15 4.08 9.41
N ARG A 27 -11.96 3.46 9.52
CA ARG A 27 -10.69 4.11 9.16
C ARG A 27 -10.50 4.27 7.65
N ALA A 28 -10.89 3.26 6.87
CA ALA A 28 -10.85 3.33 5.42
C ALA A 28 -11.84 4.38 4.88
N SER A 29 -13.02 4.49 5.50
CA SER A 29 -14.03 5.50 5.15
C SER A 29 -13.54 6.92 5.46
N SER A 30 -12.90 7.14 6.62
CA SER A 30 -12.31 8.43 6.98
C SER A 30 -11.18 8.83 6.04
N LEU A 31 -10.31 7.90 5.64
CA LEU A 31 -9.27 8.13 4.64
C LEU A 31 -9.87 8.58 3.30
N MET A 32 -10.83 7.84 2.75
CA MET A 32 -11.43 8.20 1.45
C MET A 32 -12.17 9.53 1.50
N THR A 33 -12.79 9.86 2.63
CA THR A 33 -13.46 11.16 2.81
C THR A 33 -12.44 12.29 2.84
N ALA A 34 -11.37 12.16 3.64
CA ALA A 34 -10.34 13.18 3.78
C ALA A 34 -9.48 13.36 2.51
N CYS A 35 -9.24 12.27 1.79
CA CYS A 35 -8.40 12.23 0.60
C CYS A 35 -9.18 12.38 -0.71
N LYS A 36 -10.50 12.60 -0.68
CA LYS A 36 -11.35 12.61 -1.89
C LYS A 36 -10.80 13.50 -3.00
N VAL A 37 -10.45 14.75 -2.66
CA VAL A 37 -9.90 15.72 -3.62
C VAL A 37 -8.55 15.26 -4.18
N ASP A 38 -7.70 14.66 -3.33
CA ASP A 38 -6.40 14.15 -3.74
C ASP A 38 -6.53 12.93 -4.67
N VAL A 39 -7.51 12.05 -4.41
CA VAL A 39 -7.82 10.92 -5.29
C VAL A 39 -8.27 11.40 -6.66
N GLU A 40 -9.20 12.36 -6.69
CA GLU A 40 -9.74 12.92 -7.92
C GLU A 40 -8.69 13.69 -8.73
N THR A 41 -7.68 14.30 -8.09
CA THR A 41 -6.67 15.11 -8.77
C THR A 41 -5.41 14.33 -9.14
N LEU A 42 -4.91 13.48 -8.25
CA LEU A 42 -3.62 12.79 -8.39
C LEU A 42 -3.77 11.35 -8.89
N CYS A 43 -4.87 10.67 -8.52
CA CYS A 43 -5.06 9.24 -8.74
C CYS A 43 -6.07 8.92 -9.86
N LYS A 44 -6.27 9.83 -10.81
CA LYS A 44 -7.14 9.61 -11.97
C LYS A 44 -6.74 8.35 -12.73
N GLY A 45 -7.72 7.48 -12.98
CA GLY A 45 -7.53 6.22 -13.72
C GLY A 45 -6.94 5.08 -12.90
N VAL A 46 -6.75 5.24 -11.58
CA VAL A 46 -6.41 4.13 -10.68
C VAL A 46 -7.68 3.33 -10.41
N GLU A 47 -7.62 2.02 -10.66
CA GLU A 47 -8.74 1.13 -10.34
C GLU A 47 -8.99 1.05 -8.82
N GLU A 48 -10.26 1.17 -8.44
CA GLU A 48 -10.68 1.02 -7.04
C GLU A 48 -10.47 -0.43 -6.54
N GLY A 49 -10.41 -0.57 -5.20
CA GLY A 49 -10.18 -1.86 -4.54
C GLY A 49 -8.71 -2.26 -4.39
N ARG A 50 -8.48 -3.34 -3.60
CA ARG A 50 -7.16 -3.92 -3.29
C ARG A 50 -6.10 -2.90 -2.81
N GLY A 51 -6.52 -1.81 -2.18
CA GLY A 51 -5.61 -0.78 -1.66
C GLY A 51 -4.84 0.02 -2.73
N ARG A 52 -5.24 0.00 -4.00
CA ARG A 52 -4.54 0.73 -5.07
C ARG A 52 -4.62 2.24 -4.92
N VAL A 53 -5.78 2.75 -4.52
CA VAL A 53 -5.96 4.20 -4.27
C VAL A 53 -5.06 4.66 -3.14
N SER A 54 -4.97 3.91 -2.04
CA SER A 54 -4.02 4.19 -0.96
C SER A 54 -2.57 4.11 -1.40
N ALA A 55 -2.21 3.19 -2.30
CA ALA A 55 -0.87 3.11 -2.87
C ALA A 55 -0.54 4.33 -3.75
N CYS A 56 -1.51 4.82 -4.54
CA CYS A 56 -1.34 6.05 -5.30
C CYS A 56 -1.17 7.28 -4.39
N LEU A 57 -2.04 7.45 -3.38
CA LEU A 57 -1.92 8.53 -2.41
C LEU A 57 -0.57 8.47 -1.67
N PHE A 58 -0.10 7.26 -1.36
CA PHE A 58 1.25 7.07 -0.84
C PHE A 58 2.30 7.52 -1.85
N ALA A 59 2.24 7.12 -3.12
CA ALA A 59 3.21 7.58 -4.12
C ALA A 59 3.31 9.12 -4.21
N HIS A 60 2.19 9.84 -4.03
CA HIS A 60 2.10 11.31 -4.04
C HIS A 60 2.13 11.98 -2.65
N GLY A 61 2.66 11.32 -1.62
CA GLY A 61 2.51 11.75 -0.22
C GLY A 61 2.99 13.17 0.14
N ASN A 62 3.83 13.81 -0.67
CA ASN A 62 4.24 15.21 -0.51
C ASN A 62 3.25 16.21 -1.14
N GLN A 63 2.46 15.77 -2.12
CA GLN A 63 1.52 16.58 -2.92
C GLN A 63 0.07 16.49 -2.42
N ILE A 64 -0.25 15.53 -1.56
CA ILE A 64 -1.59 15.40 -0.97
C ILE A 64 -1.92 16.55 0.00
N SER A 65 -3.22 16.82 0.15
CA SER A 65 -3.77 17.85 1.01
C SER A 65 -3.40 17.67 2.49
N GLY A 66 -3.42 18.79 3.23
CA GLY A 66 -3.22 18.77 4.69
C GLY A 66 -4.26 17.94 5.44
N ALA A 67 -5.47 17.80 4.90
CA ALA A 67 -6.53 16.95 5.45
C ALA A 67 -6.25 15.45 5.22
N CYS A 68 -5.69 15.08 4.07
CA CYS A 68 -5.40 13.68 3.74
C CYS A 68 -4.14 13.14 4.43
N LYS A 69 -3.09 13.96 4.59
CA LYS A 69 -1.81 13.56 5.20
C LYS A 69 -1.96 12.79 6.53
N PRO A 70 -2.69 13.27 7.54
CA PRO A 70 -2.81 12.56 8.81
C PRO A 70 -3.56 11.24 8.69
N GLU A 71 -4.60 11.16 7.85
CA GLU A 71 -5.35 9.91 7.66
C GLU A 71 -4.51 8.87 6.91
N LEU A 72 -3.75 9.30 5.89
CA LEU A 72 -2.83 8.42 5.18
C LEU A 72 -1.70 7.93 6.07
N ALA A 73 -1.19 8.79 6.97
CA ALA A 73 -0.17 8.41 7.93
C ALA A 73 -0.67 7.33 8.91
N LYS A 74 -1.93 7.38 9.35
CA LYS A 74 -2.53 6.33 10.21
C LYS A 74 -2.56 4.97 9.51
N VAL A 75 -2.87 4.95 8.21
CA VAL A 75 -2.90 3.72 7.42
C VAL A 75 -1.49 3.18 7.17
N THR A 76 -0.55 4.04 6.81
CA THR A 76 0.80 3.65 6.38
C THR A 76 1.78 3.42 7.54
N SER A 77 1.54 4.02 8.70
CA SER A 77 2.34 3.82 9.93
C SER A 77 1.94 2.59 10.72
N SER A 78 0.96 1.82 10.24
CA SER A 78 0.57 0.56 10.88
C SER A 78 1.75 -0.39 10.89
N SER A 79 2.06 -0.95 12.06
CA SER A 79 3.24 -1.79 12.32
C SER A 79 3.34 -3.04 11.43
N MET A 80 2.25 -3.41 10.76
CA MET A 80 2.21 -4.43 9.71
C MET A 80 3.04 -4.04 8.48
N PHE A 81 2.96 -2.78 8.03
CA PHE A 81 3.71 -2.31 6.85
C PHE A 81 5.22 -2.32 7.11
N LYS A 82 5.62 -1.95 8.33
CA LYS A 82 7.03 -1.99 8.76
C LYS A 82 7.59 -3.42 8.85
N LYS A 83 6.73 -4.42 9.09
CA LYS A 83 7.11 -5.86 9.09
C LYS A 83 7.15 -6.47 7.69
N MET A 84 6.52 -5.84 6.71
CA MET A 84 6.50 -6.31 5.32
C MET A 84 7.68 -5.76 4.51
N LEU A 85 8.39 -4.75 5.02
CA LEU A 85 9.64 -4.28 4.44
C LEU A 85 10.82 -5.05 5.06
N PRO A 86 11.56 -5.85 4.28
CA PRO A 86 12.68 -6.61 4.82
C PRO A 86 13.77 -5.66 5.34
N GLU A 87 14.31 -5.93 6.54
CA GLU A 87 15.48 -5.25 7.12
C GLU A 87 16.70 -5.26 6.17
N SER A 88 16.71 -6.15 5.18
CA SER A 88 17.71 -6.27 4.12
C SER A 88 17.77 -5.06 3.17
N LEU A 89 16.73 -4.21 3.10
CA LEU A 89 16.76 -2.97 2.30
C LEU A 89 17.57 -1.84 2.95
N SER A 90 18.01 -2.03 4.21
CA SER A 90 18.73 -1.01 4.98
C SER A 90 20.20 -0.86 4.60
N SER A 91 20.83 -1.91 4.06
CA SER A 91 22.31 -1.98 4.05
C SER A 91 22.95 -2.18 2.68
N ILE A 92 22.42 -2.97 1.75
CA ILE A 92 23.01 -3.13 0.41
C ILE A 92 21.89 -3.42 -0.62
N GLN A 93 21.94 -2.82 -1.82
CA GLN A 93 21.13 -3.13 -3.03
C GLN A 93 19.71 -2.55 -3.20
N ALA A 94 19.28 -1.55 -2.42
CA ALA A 94 18.13 -0.73 -2.87
C ALA A 94 18.42 -0.02 -4.21
N SER A 95 19.70 0.24 -4.50
CA SER A 95 20.18 0.77 -5.77
C SER A 95 20.05 -0.23 -6.92
N ASP A 96 20.45 -1.49 -6.74
CA ASP A 96 20.49 -2.48 -7.83
C ASP A 96 19.09 -2.89 -8.27
N LYS A 97 18.19 -3.13 -7.32
CA LYS A 97 16.76 -3.37 -7.61
C LYS A 97 16.12 -2.16 -8.29
N LYS A 98 16.48 -0.95 -7.88
CA LYS A 98 16.02 0.27 -8.55
C LYS A 98 16.55 0.37 -9.98
N VAL A 99 17.81 0.00 -10.23
CA VAL A 99 18.40 0.00 -11.59
C VAL A 99 17.73 -1.06 -12.48
N ALA A 100 17.53 -2.28 -11.97
CA ALA A 100 16.82 -3.34 -12.68
C ALA A 100 15.37 -2.92 -13.01
N LEU A 101 14.65 -2.41 -12.01
CA LEU A 101 13.31 -1.87 -12.18
C LEU A 101 13.29 -0.73 -13.21
N GLN A 102 14.22 0.23 -13.12
CA GLN A 102 14.29 1.35 -14.06
C GLN A 102 14.58 0.89 -15.49
N LYS A 103 15.35 -0.17 -15.68
CA LYS A 103 15.66 -0.73 -17.00
C LYS A 103 14.40 -1.25 -17.70
N VAL A 104 13.50 -1.91 -16.97
CA VAL A 104 12.25 -2.47 -17.52
C VAL A 104 11.12 -1.44 -17.53
N CYS A 105 10.92 -0.75 -16.41
CA CYS A 105 9.80 0.16 -16.17
C CYS A 105 10.07 1.61 -16.59
N GLY A 106 11.24 1.95 -17.14
CA GLY A 106 11.63 3.35 -17.37
C GLY A 106 10.63 4.16 -18.19
N SER A 107 10.00 3.56 -19.21
CA SER A 107 8.96 4.22 -20.01
C SER A 107 7.65 4.40 -19.24
N ASP A 108 7.22 3.35 -18.54
CA ASP A 108 6.01 3.35 -17.71
C ASP A 108 6.13 4.35 -16.55
N ILE A 109 7.28 4.42 -15.88
CA ILE A 109 7.54 5.37 -14.80
C ILE A 109 7.42 6.82 -15.30
N ARG A 110 8.00 7.13 -16.47
CA ARG A 110 7.96 8.49 -17.02
C ARG A 110 6.55 8.92 -17.44
N SER A 111 5.75 8.00 -17.97
CA SER A 111 4.42 8.31 -18.53
C SER A 111 3.29 8.17 -17.50
N GLN A 112 3.40 7.22 -16.56
CA GLN A 112 2.33 6.89 -15.62
C GLN A 112 2.61 7.41 -14.21
N CYS A 113 3.87 7.62 -13.83
CA CYS A 113 4.26 8.01 -12.47
C CYS A 113 4.92 9.39 -12.42
N SER A 114 4.62 10.26 -13.38
CA SER A 114 5.08 11.65 -13.37
C SER A 114 4.57 12.38 -12.13
N GLY A 115 5.47 12.95 -11.32
CA GLY A 115 5.14 13.67 -10.08
C GLY A 115 5.27 12.84 -8.81
N VAL A 116 5.50 11.53 -8.91
CA VAL A 116 5.76 10.70 -7.73
C VAL A 116 7.07 11.11 -7.05
N SER A 117 7.05 11.16 -5.71
CA SER A 117 8.23 11.47 -4.91
C SER A 117 9.38 10.49 -5.17
N ALA A 118 10.61 10.97 -5.04
CA ALA A 118 11.79 10.10 -5.11
C ALA A 118 11.74 9.03 -4.01
N GLY A 119 11.98 7.77 -4.39
CA GLY A 119 11.96 6.62 -3.50
C GLY A 119 11.53 5.37 -4.26
N LEU A 120 12.22 4.25 -4.05
CA LEU A 120 11.87 2.98 -4.70
C LEU A 120 10.46 2.53 -4.26
N ASP A 121 10.15 2.71 -2.98
CA ASP A 121 8.86 2.45 -2.35
C ASP A 121 7.71 3.23 -3.01
N ARG A 122 7.89 4.53 -3.24
CA ARG A 122 6.87 5.41 -3.85
C ARG A 122 6.64 5.05 -5.31
N VAL A 123 7.71 4.77 -6.05
CA VAL A 123 7.64 4.37 -7.46
C VAL A 123 6.93 3.02 -7.59
N LEU A 124 7.28 2.03 -6.78
CA LEU A 124 6.59 0.73 -6.77
C LEU A 124 5.11 0.86 -6.41
N ALA A 125 4.77 1.73 -5.45
CA ALA A 125 3.38 1.99 -5.09
C ALA A 125 2.57 2.59 -6.26
N CYS A 126 3.18 3.51 -7.04
CA CYS A 126 2.55 4.04 -8.25
C CYS A 126 2.36 2.95 -9.32
N LEU A 127 3.39 2.14 -9.59
CA LEU A 127 3.31 1.05 -10.57
C LEU A 127 2.23 0.03 -10.18
N TYR A 128 2.11 -0.29 -8.89
CA TYR A 128 1.03 -1.14 -8.39
C TYR A 128 -0.35 -0.52 -8.59
N ALA A 129 -0.51 0.77 -8.23
CA ALA A 129 -1.77 1.49 -8.37
C ALA A 129 -2.24 1.58 -9.84
N ARG A 130 -1.29 1.79 -10.77
CA ARG A 130 -1.54 1.91 -12.21
C ARG A 130 -1.26 0.63 -12.98
N SER A 131 -1.37 -0.52 -12.33
CA SER A 131 -1.11 -1.85 -12.94
C SER A 131 -1.91 -2.12 -14.22
N ALA A 132 -3.08 -1.49 -14.40
CA ALA A 132 -3.88 -1.56 -15.63
C ALA A 132 -3.37 -0.66 -16.77
N SER A 133 -2.54 0.34 -16.47
CA SER A 133 -2.08 1.38 -17.40
C SER A 133 -0.58 1.30 -17.73
N ILE A 134 0.12 0.29 -17.20
CA ILE A 134 1.55 0.03 -17.46
C ILE A 134 1.74 -1.22 -18.31
N SER A 135 2.93 -1.37 -18.89
CA SER A 135 3.29 -2.58 -19.62
C SER A 135 3.26 -3.84 -18.73
N LYS A 136 2.87 -4.99 -19.32
CA LYS A 136 2.89 -6.30 -18.63
C LYS A 136 4.28 -6.64 -18.09
N SER A 137 5.33 -6.33 -18.85
CA SER A 137 6.72 -6.51 -18.46
C SER A 137 7.08 -5.70 -17.23
N CYS A 138 6.64 -4.43 -17.17
CA CYS A 138 6.90 -3.61 -15.99
C CYS A 138 6.11 -4.09 -14.77
N TYR A 139 4.84 -4.49 -14.94
CA TYR A 139 4.07 -5.02 -13.82
C TYR A 139 4.70 -6.30 -13.23
N ALA A 140 5.18 -7.20 -14.09
CA ALA A 140 5.87 -8.42 -13.66
C ALA A 140 7.17 -8.11 -12.90
N GLU A 141 8.00 -7.20 -13.41
CA GLU A 141 9.23 -6.77 -12.74
C GLU A 141 8.95 -6.09 -11.40
N ALA A 142 8.00 -5.15 -11.36
CA ALA A 142 7.61 -4.47 -10.13
C ALA A 142 7.13 -5.47 -9.06
N ARG A 143 6.39 -6.49 -9.48
CA ARG A 143 5.96 -7.58 -8.59
C ARG A 143 7.13 -8.42 -8.10
N ALA A 144 8.07 -8.80 -8.96
CA ALA A 144 9.27 -9.56 -8.57
C ALA A 144 10.10 -8.79 -7.52
N VAL A 145 10.27 -7.48 -7.73
CA VAL A 145 10.98 -6.60 -6.78
C VAL A 145 10.28 -6.56 -5.41
N ILE A 146 8.94 -6.50 -5.38
CA ILE A 146 8.13 -6.52 -4.14
C ILE A 146 8.23 -7.88 -3.43
N GLU A 147 8.20 -8.97 -4.18
CA GLU A 147 8.26 -10.35 -3.67
C GLU A 147 9.68 -10.76 -3.27
N GLY A 148 10.70 -9.96 -3.61
CA GLY A 148 12.08 -10.17 -3.20
C GLY A 148 12.85 -11.19 -4.04
N ASN A 149 12.38 -11.49 -5.25
CA ASN A 149 13.04 -12.35 -6.23
C ASN A 149 14.09 -11.58 -7.05
#